data_AF-A0A7S4KV65-F1
#
_entry.id   AF-A0A7S4KV65-F1
#
_cell.length_a   1.000
_cell.length_b   1.000
_cell.length_c   1.000
_cell.angle_alpha   90.00
_cell.angle_beta   90.00
_cell.angle_gamma   90.00
#
_symmetry.space_group_name_H-M   'P 1'
#
loop_
_entity.id
_entity.type
_entity.pdbx_description
1 polymer ?
#
loop_
_entity_poly.entity_id
_entity_poly.type
_entity_poly.pdbx_seq_one_letter_code
_entity_poly.pdbx_strand_id
1 'polypeptide(L)'
;KEVSYSPLMGYMLSYEGSRSTALLYRWTGDIVFPDENYAREIMQLFSIGLFQLNIDGSIVEEEDGTQVQNYEIANVVDFARIWTGFQDYSRRGNIDEAGGGANAMDPMELRADYRDVYPKMNLYDGWIGDGYPLCHELPNKAFFEEGGK
;
A
#
# COMPACT_ATOMS: atom_id res chain seq x y z
N LYS A 1 -3.05 -9.53 -1.19
CA LYS A 1 -3.39 -9.09 0.20
C LYS A 1 -2.54 -9.81 1.23
N GLU A 2 -2.56 -11.15 1.30
CA GLU A 2 -1.82 -11.92 2.32
C GLU A 2 -0.31 -11.62 2.31
N VAL A 3 0.30 -11.60 1.12
CA VAL A 3 1.73 -11.27 0.93
C VAL A 3 2.06 -9.87 1.48
N SER A 4 1.23 -8.87 1.21
CA SER A 4 1.41 -7.49 1.68
C SER A 4 1.24 -7.31 3.19
N TYR A 5 0.69 -8.30 3.89
CA TYR A 5 0.59 -8.28 5.35
C TYR A 5 1.68 -9.16 5.98
N SER A 6 2.52 -9.84 5.21
CA SER A 6 3.60 -10.64 5.75
C SER A 6 4.72 -9.73 6.32
N PRO A 7 5.16 -9.91 7.57
CA PRO A 7 6.31 -9.19 8.13
C PRO A 7 7.57 -9.30 7.27
N LEU A 8 7.82 -10.48 6.69
CA LEU A 8 8.98 -10.70 5.82
C LEU A 8 8.95 -9.82 4.57
N MET A 9 7.77 -9.59 3.99
CA MET A 9 7.62 -8.66 2.88
C MET A 9 7.76 -7.21 3.33
N GLY A 10 7.22 -6.89 4.52
CA GLY A 10 7.41 -5.61 5.21
C GLY A 10 8.88 -5.22 5.33
N TYR A 11 9.72 -6.15 5.77
CA TYR A 11 11.17 -5.93 5.89
C TYR A 11 11.88 -5.92 4.55
N MET A 12 11.55 -6.85 3.64
CA MET A 12 12.19 -6.93 2.32
C MET A 12 12.03 -5.61 1.55
N LEU A 13 10.83 -5.02 1.62
CA LEU A 13 10.44 -3.84 0.85
C LEU A 13 10.25 -2.59 1.71
N SER A 14 10.82 -2.64 2.93
CA SER A 14 11.04 -1.53 3.85
C SER A 14 9.84 -0.63 4.18
N TYR A 15 8.61 -1.12 4.03
CA TYR A 15 7.40 -0.35 4.39
C TYR A 15 6.90 -0.64 5.81
N GLU A 16 7.50 -1.61 6.51
CA GLU A 16 7.27 -1.83 7.94
C GLU A 16 7.64 -0.57 8.73
N GLY A 17 6.78 -0.16 9.66
CA GLY A 17 6.95 1.03 10.47
C GLY A 17 6.82 2.36 9.71
N SER A 18 6.53 2.34 8.41
CA SER A 18 6.39 3.55 7.60
C SER A 18 5.24 4.43 8.11
N ARG A 19 5.45 5.75 8.16
CA ARG A 19 4.51 6.70 8.78
C ARG A 19 4.06 7.75 7.78
N SER A 20 2.83 8.22 7.93
CA SER A 20 2.33 9.35 7.16
C SER A 20 3.08 10.64 7.49
N THR A 21 3.56 11.32 6.43
CA THR A 21 4.15 12.66 6.51
C THR A 21 3.21 13.65 7.19
N ALA A 22 1.92 13.59 6.86
CA ALA A 22 0.95 14.55 7.34
C ALA A 22 0.71 14.43 8.85
N LEU A 23 0.74 13.20 9.38
CA LEU A 23 0.60 12.96 10.81
C LEU A 23 1.87 13.34 11.58
N LEU A 24 3.05 12.97 11.09
CA LEU A 24 4.31 13.35 11.73
C LEU A 24 4.51 14.87 11.76
N TYR A 25 4.26 15.54 10.64
CA TYR A 25 4.35 17.00 10.58
C TYR A 25 3.41 17.65 11.60
N ARG A 26 2.20 17.11 11.79
CA ARG A 26 1.24 17.62 12.76
C ARG A 26 1.68 17.40 14.22
N TRP A 27 2.37 16.31 14.52
CA TRP A 27 2.71 15.94 15.90
C TRP A 27 4.06 16.46 16.36
N THR A 28 5.07 16.40 15.50
CA THR A 28 6.46 16.77 15.84
C THR A 28 6.97 17.96 15.04
N GLY A 29 6.32 18.31 13.93
CA GLY A 29 6.82 19.31 12.99
C GLY A 29 7.82 18.76 11.97
N ASP A 30 8.09 17.45 12.00
CA ASP A 30 9.07 16.82 11.12
C ASP A 30 8.46 16.44 9.77
N ILE A 31 9.25 16.61 8.70
CA ILE A 31 8.89 16.16 7.36
C ILE A 31 9.58 14.83 7.12
N VAL A 32 8.80 13.74 7.15
CA VAL A 32 9.27 12.38 6.84
C VAL A 32 8.39 11.83 5.74
N PHE A 33 9.01 11.38 4.64
CA PHE A 33 8.29 10.80 3.51
C PHE A 33 8.03 9.30 3.74
N PRO A 34 6.90 8.75 3.27
CA PRO A 34 6.65 7.31 3.29
C PRO A 34 7.67 6.56 2.44
N ASP A 35 7.82 5.27 2.70
CA ASP A 35 8.72 4.43 1.91
C ASP A 35 8.06 4.06 0.57
N GLU A 36 8.75 4.35 -0.52
CA GLU A 36 8.26 4.15 -1.89
C GLU A 36 8.59 2.78 -2.47
N ASN A 37 9.50 2.01 -1.88
CA ASN A 37 10.04 0.79 -2.48
C ASN A 37 8.94 -0.22 -2.74
N TYR A 38 8.06 -0.44 -1.76
CA TYR A 38 6.96 -1.36 -1.92
C TYR A 38 5.95 -0.93 -3.00
N ALA A 39 5.59 0.36 -3.02
CA ALA A 39 4.71 0.89 -4.05
C ALA A 39 5.32 0.76 -5.45
N ARG A 40 6.60 1.10 -5.57
CA ARG A 40 7.37 1.02 -6.81
C ARG A 40 7.44 -0.41 -7.33
N GLU A 41 7.77 -1.37 -6.49
CA GLU A 41 7.88 -2.77 -6.91
C GLU A 41 6.53 -3.40 -7.25
N ILE A 42 5.47 -3.09 -6.51
CA ILE A 42 4.13 -3.54 -6.90
C ILE A 42 3.79 -3.05 -8.30
N MET A 43 3.98 -1.76 -8.56
CA MET A 43 3.61 -1.16 -9.84
C MET A 43 4.50 -1.69 -10.98
N GLN A 44 5.81 -1.68 -10.78
CA GLN A 44 6.79 -1.99 -11.84
C GLN A 44 6.97 -3.48 -12.10
N LEU A 45 6.99 -4.31 -11.05
CA LEU A 45 7.43 -5.70 -11.15
C LEU A 45 6.31 -6.71 -10.97
N PHE A 46 5.28 -6.39 -10.19
CA PHE A 46 4.25 -7.37 -9.82
C PHE A 46 2.88 -7.16 -10.46
N SER A 47 2.63 -6.01 -11.09
CA SER A 47 1.30 -5.69 -11.64
C SER A 47 1.32 -5.10 -13.04
N ILE A 48 1.49 -3.78 -13.16
CA ILE A 48 1.23 -3.03 -14.39
C ILE A 48 2.45 -2.96 -15.32
N GLY A 49 3.66 -2.94 -14.78
CA GLY A 49 4.89 -2.78 -15.56
C GLY A 49 5.27 -1.32 -15.79
N LEU A 50 6.35 -1.08 -16.52
CA LEU A 50 6.88 0.27 -16.78
C LEU A 50 6.12 1.02 -17.88
N PHE A 51 5.71 0.32 -18.93
CA PHE A 51 5.15 0.91 -20.14
C PHE A 51 3.74 0.41 -20.41
N GLN A 52 2.92 1.27 -21.00
CA GLN A 52 1.59 0.91 -21.46
C GLN A 52 1.71 -0.06 -22.64
N LEU A 53 0.86 -1.09 -22.63
CA LEU A 53 0.79 -2.09 -23.69
C LEU A 53 -0.57 -2.02 -24.37
N ASN A 54 -0.55 -2.17 -25.68
CA ASN A 54 -1.74 -2.44 -26.48
C ASN A 54 -2.31 -3.83 -26.14
N ILE A 55 -3.53 -4.10 -26.58
CA ILE A 55 -4.20 -5.39 -26.34
C ILE A 55 -3.45 -6.59 -26.96
N ASP A 56 -2.64 -6.34 -27.98
CA ASP A 56 -1.79 -7.32 -28.64
C ASP A 56 -0.42 -7.51 -27.97
N GLY A 57 -0.14 -6.75 -26.90
CA GLY A 57 1.11 -6.80 -26.14
C GLY A 57 2.24 -5.93 -26.71
N SER A 58 2.01 -5.19 -27.80
CA SER A 58 2.97 -4.18 -28.29
C SER A 58 2.98 -2.95 -27.37
N ILE A 59 4.10 -2.22 -27.31
CA ILE A 59 4.21 -1.00 -26.49
C ILE A 59 3.39 0.12 -27.15
N VAL A 60 2.67 0.88 -26.34
CA VAL A 60 2.01 2.12 -26.77
C VAL A 60 3.08 3.20 -26.96
N GLU A 61 3.14 3.76 -28.16
CA GLU A 61 4.05 4.84 -28.51
C GLU A 61 3.24 6.11 -28.82
N GLU A 62 3.75 7.28 -28.42
CA GLU A 62 3.20 8.57 -28.81
C GLU A 62 3.56 8.93 -30.26
N GLU A 63 3.01 10.03 -30.80
CA GLU A 63 3.27 10.48 -32.18
C GLU A 63 4.76 10.72 -32.48
N ASP A 64 5.57 10.97 -31.45
CA ASP A 64 7.01 11.19 -31.55
C ASP A 64 7.84 9.89 -31.38
N GLY A 65 7.19 8.74 -31.20
CA GLY A 65 7.82 7.44 -30.97
C GLY A 65 8.31 7.24 -29.54
N THR A 66 7.94 8.11 -28.59
CA THR A 66 8.23 7.88 -27.17
C THR A 66 7.29 6.86 -26.58
N GLN A 67 7.82 5.96 -25.75
CA GLN A 67 7.04 4.92 -25.08
C GLN A 67 6.26 5.53 -23.92
N VAL A 68 4.95 5.30 -23.90
CA VAL A 68 4.08 5.82 -22.84
C VAL A 68 4.33 5.05 -21.54
N GLN A 69 4.69 5.77 -20.47
CA GLN A 69 4.87 5.18 -19.15
C GLN A 69 3.53 4.86 -18.49
N ASN A 70 3.46 3.78 -17.72
CA ASN A 70 2.25 3.41 -17.00
C ASN A 70 1.92 4.33 -15.83
N TYR A 71 2.93 4.93 -15.22
CA TYR A 71 2.79 5.76 -14.03
C TYR A 71 3.93 6.79 -13.98
N GLU A 72 3.70 7.87 -13.25
CA GLU A 72 4.70 8.87 -12.96
C GLU A 72 5.25 8.72 -11.54
N ILE A 73 6.35 9.42 -11.25
CA ILE A 73 6.92 9.46 -9.89
C ILE A 73 5.89 9.97 -8.87
N ALA A 74 5.05 10.93 -9.26
CA ALA A 74 3.98 11.44 -8.40
C ALA A 74 3.01 10.34 -7.97
N ASN A 75 2.66 9.42 -8.87
CA ASN A 75 1.81 8.28 -8.52
C ASN A 75 2.52 7.38 -7.49
N VAL A 76 3.80 7.08 -7.67
CA VAL A 76 4.56 6.23 -6.72
C VAL A 76 4.54 6.81 -5.31
N VAL A 77 4.74 8.12 -5.17
CA VAL A 77 4.66 8.83 -3.88
C VAL A 77 3.27 8.70 -3.25
N ASP A 78 2.21 8.85 -4.04
CA ASP A 78 0.85 8.72 -3.53
C ASP A 78 0.47 7.29 -3.17
N PHE A 79 0.92 6.30 -3.96
CA PHE A 79 0.76 4.89 -3.63
C PHE A 79 1.57 4.49 -2.38
N ALA A 80 2.73 5.10 -2.15
CA ALA A 80 3.53 4.89 -0.94
C ALA A 80 2.75 5.27 0.34
N ARG A 81 1.90 6.31 0.27
CA ARG A 81 1.04 6.72 1.40
C ARG A 81 0.05 5.62 1.80
N ILE A 82 -0.33 4.72 0.88
CA ILE A 82 -1.22 3.57 1.15
C ILE A 82 -0.51 2.52 2.00
N TRP A 83 0.82 2.50 2.04
CA TRP A 83 1.60 1.51 2.79
C TRP A 83 2.11 2.03 4.13
N THR A 84 1.62 3.21 4.54
CA THR A 84 1.87 3.74 5.89
C THR A 84 1.04 3.01 6.95
N GLY A 85 1.62 2.87 8.14
CA GLY A 85 0.97 2.34 9.33
C GLY A 85 1.04 0.83 9.49
N PHE A 86 1.76 0.11 8.64
CA PHE A 86 2.04 -1.31 8.86
C PHE A 86 3.09 -1.49 9.95
N GLN A 87 2.85 -2.36 10.91
CA GLN A 87 3.78 -2.65 12.00
C GLN A 87 3.63 -4.10 12.42
N ASP A 88 4.70 -4.70 12.92
CA ASP A 88 4.62 -6.06 13.46
C ASP A 88 3.80 -6.14 14.74
N TYR A 89 3.18 -7.30 14.96
CA TYR A 89 2.59 -7.61 16.25
C TYR A 89 3.67 -7.74 17.34
N SER A 90 3.24 -7.50 18.57
CA SER A 90 4.00 -7.89 19.74
C SER A 90 4.23 -9.41 19.75
N ARG A 91 5.37 -9.83 20.27
CA ARG A 91 5.77 -11.24 20.33
C ARG A 91 4.76 -12.10 21.07
N ARG A 92 4.65 -13.34 20.62
CA ARG A 92 3.96 -14.41 21.32
C ARG A 92 4.98 -15.19 22.13
N GLY A 93 5.02 -14.94 23.43
CA GLY A 93 6.03 -15.52 24.34
C GLY A 93 6.05 -17.05 24.43
N ASN A 94 5.10 -17.75 23.82
CA ASN A 94 5.03 -19.21 23.74
C ASN A 94 5.48 -19.81 22.39
N ILE A 95 5.72 -18.98 21.38
CA ILE A 95 6.07 -19.40 20.01
C ILE A 95 7.36 -18.71 19.55
N ASP A 96 7.49 -17.42 19.81
CA ASP A 96 8.67 -16.64 19.46
C ASP A 96 9.76 -16.86 20.52
N GLU A 97 10.97 -17.26 20.09
CA GLU A 97 12.10 -17.46 21.01
C GLU A 97 12.38 -16.19 21.83
N ALA A 98 12.64 -16.39 23.12
CA ALA A 98 12.97 -15.34 24.07
C ALA A 98 14.34 -14.73 23.76
N GLY A 99 14.42 -13.87 22.74
CA GLY A 99 15.71 -13.43 22.20
C GLY A 99 15.75 -12.11 21.42
N GLY A 100 14.66 -11.38 21.21
CA GLY A 100 14.77 -9.99 20.72
C GLY A 100 14.19 -9.66 19.34
N GLY A 101 13.52 -10.57 18.61
CA GLY A 101 12.94 -10.27 17.28
C GLY A 101 11.43 -9.96 17.27
N ALA A 102 10.96 -9.02 16.44
CA ALA A 102 9.52 -8.79 16.24
C ALA A 102 8.79 -10.06 15.72
N ASN A 103 7.46 -10.12 15.86
CA ASN A 103 6.67 -11.27 15.42
C ASN A 103 6.71 -11.38 13.89
N ALA A 104 7.47 -12.36 13.39
CA ALA A 104 7.66 -12.59 11.95
C ALA A 104 6.65 -13.59 11.36
N MET A 105 5.79 -14.18 12.19
CA MET A 105 4.87 -15.25 11.79
C MET A 105 3.46 -14.72 11.55
N ASP A 106 2.97 -13.88 12.45
CA ASP A 106 1.62 -13.32 12.34
C ASP A 106 1.62 -12.16 11.32
N PRO A 107 0.52 -11.97 10.55
CA PRO A 107 0.43 -10.86 9.61
C PRO A 107 0.57 -9.50 10.34
N MET A 108 1.30 -8.54 9.78
CA MET A 108 1.46 -7.20 10.33
C MET A 108 0.11 -6.54 10.65
N GLU A 109 0.07 -5.79 11.75
CA GLU A 109 -1.07 -4.96 12.12
C GLU A 109 -1.05 -3.61 11.41
N LEU A 110 -2.25 -3.06 11.19
CA LEU A 110 -2.40 -1.71 10.68
C LEU A 110 -2.68 -0.76 11.85
N ARG A 111 -1.69 0.08 12.17
CA ARG A 111 -1.79 1.13 13.19
C ARG A 111 -2.45 2.37 12.58
N ALA A 112 -3.69 2.61 12.96
CA ALA A 112 -4.45 3.79 12.52
C ALA A 112 -3.70 5.11 12.82
N ASP A 113 -2.97 5.16 13.94
CA ASP A 113 -2.18 6.33 14.34
C ASP A 113 -1.06 6.68 13.35
N TYR A 114 -0.53 5.73 12.59
CA TYR A 114 0.53 5.99 11.61
C TYR A 114 0.02 5.98 10.17
N ARG A 115 -1.27 5.70 9.99
CA ARG A 115 -1.93 5.59 8.70
C ARG A 115 -2.23 6.96 8.14
N ASP A 116 -1.88 7.19 6.87
CA ASP A 116 -2.28 8.40 6.17
C ASP A 116 -3.82 8.49 6.11
N VAL A 117 -4.39 9.58 6.61
CA VAL A 117 -5.85 9.82 6.67
C VAL A 117 -6.38 10.56 5.46
N TYR A 118 -5.51 11.20 4.69
CA TYR A 118 -5.93 12.02 3.57
C TYR A 118 -6.27 11.14 2.36
N PRO A 119 -7.12 11.63 1.45
CA PRO A 119 -7.37 10.97 0.17
C PRO A 119 -6.05 10.72 -0.59
N LYS A 120 -6.00 9.61 -1.33
CA LYS A 120 -4.86 9.22 -2.19
C LYS A 120 -5.34 9.16 -3.62
N MET A 121 -4.51 9.67 -4.54
CA MET A 121 -4.87 9.67 -5.95
C MET A 121 -4.78 8.25 -6.51
N ASN A 122 -5.60 7.97 -7.52
CA ASN A 122 -5.48 6.77 -8.34
C ASN A 122 -4.52 7.04 -9.52
N LEU A 123 -4.40 6.08 -10.45
CA LEU A 123 -3.49 6.21 -11.59
C LEU A 123 -4.00 7.16 -12.69
N TYR A 124 -5.30 7.47 -12.71
CA TYR A 124 -6.00 8.21 -13.76
C TYR A 124 -6.59 9.52 -13.23
N ASP A 125 -5.86 10.23 -12.37
CA ASP A 125 -6.21 11.55 -11.81
C ASP A 125 -7.55 11.62 -11.04
N GLY A 126 -8.00 10.50 -10.45
CA GLY A 126 -9.12 10.42 -9.50
C GLY A 126 -8.67 10.04 -8.09
N TRP A 127 -9.61 9.68 -7.20
CA TRP A 127 -9.28 9.27 -5.83
C TRP A 127 -9.54 7.79 -5.60
N ILE A 128 -8.71 7.15 -4.78
CA ILE A 128 -8.96 5.77 -4.38
C ILE A 128 -10.16 5.73 -3.43
N GLY A 129 -11.23 5.04 -3.85
CA GLY A 129 -12.45 4.86 -3.06
C GLY A 129 -13.52 5.94 -3.26
N ASP A 130 -13.41 6.77 -4.29
CA ASP A 130 -14.48 7.69 -4.71
C ASP A 130 -15.64 7.02 -5.45
N GLY A 131 -15.42 5.79 -5.95
CA GLY A 131 -16.44 4.98 -6.59
C GLY A 131 -17.53 4.50 -5.61
N TYR A 132 -18.77 4.39 -6.11
CA TYR A 132 -19.83 3.69 -5.38
C TYR A 132 -19.52 2.20 -5.33
N PRO A 133 -19.61 1.54 -4.16
CA PRO A 133 -19.41 0.11 -4.06
C PRO A 133 -20.46 -0.58 -4.94
N LEU A 134 -20.01 -1.50 -5.80
CA LEU A 134 -20.93 -2.29 -6.61
C LEU A 134 -21.69 -3.25 -5.70
N CYS A 135 -22.93 -3.59 -6.07
CA CYS A 135 -23.77 -4.49 -5.26
C CYS A 135 -23.13 -5.87 -5.00
N HIS A 136 -22.18 -6.31 -5.83
CA HIS A 136 -21.46 -7.58 -5.64
C HIS A 136 -20.21 -7.45 -4.74
N GLU A 137 -19.69 -6.22 -4.57
CA GLU A 137 -18.51 -5.94 -3.75
C GLU A 137 -18.88 -5.76 -2.28
N LEU A 138 -20.16 -5.45 -2.02
CA LEU A 138 -20.69 -5.42 -0.68
C LEU A 138 -20.71 -6.84 -0.10
N PRO A 139 -20.26 -7.04 1.15
CA PRO A 139 -20.42 -8.32 1.83
C PRO A 139 -21.91 -8.69 1.87
N ASN A 140 -22.21 -9.99 1.82
CA ASN A 140 -23.58 -10.51 1.83
C ASN A 140 -24.42 -10.03 3.03
N LYS A 141 -23.78 -9.49 4.07
CA LYS A 141 -24.42 -8.86 5.22
C LYS A 141 -23.79 -7.50 5.49
N ALA A 142 -24.61 -6.52 5.85
CA ALA A 142 -24.12 -5.23 6.34
C ALA A 142 -23.41 -5.40 7.69
N PHE A 143 -22.44 -4.52 7.98
CA PHE A 143 -21.69 -4.50 9.24
C PHE A 143 -22.57 -4.37 10.50
N PHE A 144 -23.80 -3.87 10.35
CA PHE A 144 -24.77 -3.71 11.44
C PHE A 144 -25.72 -4.90 11.63
N GLU A 145 -25.61 -5.96 10.84
CA GLU A 145 -26.37 -7.18 11.08
C GLU A 145 -25.61 -8.13 12.01
N GLU A 146 -26.34 -8.82 12.89
CA GLU A 146 -25.78 -9.79 13.81
C GLU A 146 -25.04 -10.91 13.02
N GLY A 147 -23.72 -11.00 13.23
CA GLY A 147 -22.84 -11.92 12.51
C GLY A 147 -22.32 -11.42 11.15
N GLY A 148 -22.41 -10.13 10.85
CA GLY A 148 -21.60 -9.49 9.80
C GLY A 148 -20.12 -9.47 10.19
N LYS A 149 -19.24 -9.86 9.27
CA LYS A 149 -17.78 -9.69 9.40
C LYS A 149 -17.34 -8.54 8.51
#